data_AF-A0A932BI88-F1
#
_entry.id   AF-A0A932BI88-F1
#
_cell.length_a   1.000
_cell.length_b   1.000
_cell.length_c   1.000
_cell.angle_alpha   90.00
_cell.angle_beta   90.00
_cell.angle_gamma   90.00
#
_symmetry.space_group_name_H-M   'P 1'
#
loop_
_entity.id
_entity.type
_entity.pdbx_description
1 polymer ?
#
loop_
_entity_poly.entity_id
_entity_poly.type
_entity_poly.pdbx_seq_one_letter_code
_entity_poly.pdbx_strand_id
1 'polypeptide(L)'
;MNAPATDPGLPGTRGLLHAFLAVLISFAPVARGDEQRVLELENGDRVGYALRMHPPDAHRFDAGAPLAPTTAVNTAKLLTRYLAEGRLEDAALLSNSPKARFARLRESFDGWSEGDFKRAYGRYFAPENRIVGEIAIDAHRLLMWYLSDTDYLTGFFLVEIDGKLLLDDVPNRARSNLQRVLEAYRSGRAN
;
A
#
# COMPACT_ATOMS: atom_id res chain seq x y z
N MET A 1 -91.35 1.78 34.19
CA MET A 1 -90.74 3.06 33.75
C MET A 1 -89.23 2.87 33.78
N ASN A 2 -88.62 3.07 32.60
CA ASN A 2 -87.19 3.18 32.27
C ASN A 2 -86.26 1.95 32.46
N ALA A 3 -85.92 1.34 31.31
CA ALA A 3 -84.65 0.66 31.05
C ALA A 3 -83.62 1.71 30.51
N PRO A 4 -82.44 1.33 29.94
CA PRO A 4 -81.21 0.82 30.56
C PRO A 4 -79.95 1.65 30.15
N ALA A 5 -78.76 1.34 30.65
CA ALA A 5 -77.47 1.63 30.00
C ALA A 5 -76.37 0.65 30.51
N THR A 6 -75.78 -0.27 29.73
CA THR A 6 -74.59 -0.13 28.82
C THR A 6 -73.43 0.67 29.43
N ASP A 7 -72.14 0.29 29.42
CA ASP A 7 -71.32 -0.70 28.71
C ASP A 7 -69.94 -0.80 29.46
N PRO A 8 -69.08 -1.83 29.24
CA PRO A 8 -67.84 -2.08 29.98
C PRO A 8 -66.58 -1.51 29.31
N GLY A 9 -65.60 -1.08 30.12
CA GLY A 9 -64.27 -0.65 29.68
C GLY A 9 -63.18 -1.68 30.02
N LEU A 10 -62.64 -2.29 28.97
CA LEU A 10 -61.50 -3.24 28.95
C LEU A 10 -60.12 -2.56 29.19
N PRO A 11 -59.03 -3.34 29.38
CA PRO A 11 -57.82 -2.93 30.09
C PRO A 11 -56.79 -2.22 29.22
N GLY A 12 -56.13 -1.23 29.81
CA GLY A 12 -55.00 -0.52 29.23
C GLY A 12 -53.78 -1.41 29.07
N THR A 13 -53.38 -1.62 27.82
CA THR A 13 -52.16 -2.26 27.36
C THR A 13 -51.06 -1.23 27.14
N ARG A 14 -49.80 -1.68 27.25
CA ARG A 14 -48.54 -1.18 26.66
C ARG A 14 -47.69 -0.18 27.46
N GLY A 15 -46.49 -0.66 27.77
CA GLY A 15 -45.30 0.13 28.13
C GLY A 15 -44.03 -0.72 28.08
N LEU A 16 -43.86 -1.55 27.05
CA LEU A 16 -42.59 -2.25 26.78
C LEU A 16 -41.61 -1.23 26.18
N LEU A 17 -40.74 -0.66 27.03
CA LEU A 17 -39.59 0.13 26.62
C LEU A 17 -38.67 -0.74 25.75
N HIS A 18 -38.75 -0.59 24.43
CA HIS A 18 -37.73 -1.08 23.53
C HIS A 18 -36.56 -0.10 23.58
N ALA A 19 -35.48 -0.50 24.27
CA ALA A 19 -34.20 0.17 24.17
C ALA A 19 -33.69 0.03 22.73
N PHE A 20 -33.79 1.10 21.94
CA PHE A 20 -33.10 1.22 20.67
C PHE A 20 -31.60 1.30 20.95
N LEU A 21 -30.90 0.18 20.78
CA LEU A 21 -29.46 0.13 20.70
C LEU A 21 -29.05 0.81 19.39
N ALA A 22 -28.70 2.09 19.47
CA ALA A 22 -28.08 2.81 18.37
C ALA A 22 -26.68 2.22 18.13
N VAL A 23 -26.54 1.42 17.06
CA VAL A 23 -25.25 1.01 16.53
C VAL A 23 -24.56 2.25 15.98
N LEU A 24 -23.64 2.81 16.76
CA LEU A 24 -22.69 3.83 16.30
C LEU A 24 -21.73 3.14 15.32
N ILE A 25 -22.08 3.16 14.02
CA ILE A 25 -21.13 2.87 12.95
C ILE A 25 -20.13 4.03 12.94
N SER A 26 -19.02 3.84 13.64
CA SER A 26 -17.88 4.74 13.58
C SER A 26 -17.21 4.56 12.23
N PHE A 27 -17.60 5.38 11.25
CA PHE A 27 -16.81 5.57 10.04
C PHE A 27 -15.52 6.29 10.45
N ALA A 28 -14.41 5.55 10.54
CA ALA A 28 -13.11 6.16 10.64
C ALA A 28 -12.92 7.12 9.45
N PRO A 29 -12.35 8.32 9.65
CA PRO A 29 -12.09 9.24 8.55
C PRO A 29 -11.08 8.59 7.61
N VAL A 30 -11.55 8.19 6.43
CA VAL A 30 -10.67 7.83 5.32
C VAL A 30 -9.83 9.07 5.02
N ALA A 31 -8.51 8.95 5.14
CA ALA A 31 -7.59 10.03 4.79
C ALA A 31 -7.92 10.50 3.37
N ARG A 32 -8.18 11.80 3.23
CA ARG A 32 -8.55 12.46 1.98
C ARG A 32 -7.44 12.21 0.95
N GLY A 33 -7.61 11.22 0.07
CA GLY A 33 -6.61 10.85 -0.94
C GLY A 33 -6.53 9.36 -1.27
N ASP A 34 -7.08 8.49 -0.42
CA ASP A 34 -7.03 7.04 -0.64
C ASP A 34 -8.35 6.53 -1.22
N GLU A 35 -8.28 5.86 -2.38
CA GLU A 35 -9.39 5.21 -3.06
C GLU A 35 -9.45 3.72 -2.67
N GLN A 36 -10.59 3.23 -2.18
CA GLN A 36 -10.78 1.80 -1.91
C GLN A 36 -11.16 1.08 -3.21
N ARG A 37 -10.40 0.04 -3.58
CA ARG A 37 -10.63 -0.78 -4.77
C ARG A 37 -10.71 -2.26 -4.41
N VAL A 38 -11.31 -3.03 -5.31
CA VAL A 38 -11.35 -4.49 -5.25
C VAL A 38 -10.88 -5.02 -6.59
N LEU A 39 -9.87 -5.90 -6.58
CA LEU A 39 -9.47 -6.67 -7.75
C LEU A 39 -10.13 -8.04 -7.70
N GLU A 40 -10.85 -8.39 -8.76
CA GLU A 40 -11.31 -9.75 -8.99
C GLU A 40 -10.24 -10.54 -9.75
N LEU A 41 -9.92 -11.72 -9.22
CA LEU A 41 -8.95 -12.65 -9.80
C LEU A 41 -9.66 -13.66 -10.71
N GLU A 42 -8.92 -14.29 -11.63
CA GLU A 42 -9.47 -15.27 -12.58
C GLU A 42 -10.11 -16.49 -11.91
N ASN A 43 -9.63 -16.83 -10.70
CA ASN A 43 -10.18 -17.92 -9.89
C ASN A 43 -11.44 -17.50 -9.07
N GLY A 44 -11.94 -16.28 -9.25
CA GLY A 44 -13.07 -15.72 -8.50
C GLY A 44 -12.73 -15.13 -7.13
N ASP A 45 -11.48 -15.20 -6.68
CA ASP A 45 -11.05 -14.55 -5.45
C ASP A 45 -11.08 -13.03 -5.59
N ARG A 46 -11.28 -12.34 -4.47
CA ARG A 46 -11.29 -10.87 -4.39
C ARG A 46 -10.17 -10.36 -3.49
N VAL A 47 -9.46 -9.34 -3.96
CA VAL A 47 -8.42 -8.63 -3.21
C VAL A 47 -8.85 -7.18 -3.02
N GLY A 48 -9.24 -6.82 -1.80
CA GLY A 48 -9.48 -5.42 -1.43
C GLY A 48 -8.18 -4.69 -1.11
N TYR A 49 -8.04 -3.45 -1.56
CA TYR A 49 -6.88 -2.62 -1.30
C TYR A 49 -7.20 -1.13 -1.34
N ALA A 50 -6.38 -0.31 -0.68
CA ALA A 50 -6.43 1.14 -0.80
C ALA A 50 -5.38 1.61 -1.82
N LEU A 51 -5.75 2.51 -2.72
CA LEU A 51 -4.89 3.14 -3.71
C LEU A 51 -4.70 4.62 -3.37
N ARG A 52 -3.45 5.06 -3.32
CA ARG A 52 -3.05 6.46 -3.24
C ARG A 52 -2.28 6.85 -4.49
N MET A 53 -2.73 7.89 -5.19
CA MET A 53 -1.98 8.45 -6.31
C MET A 53 -0.94 9.46 -5.82
N HIS A 54 0.21 9.49 -6.48
CA HIS A 54 1.29 10.44 -6.17
C HIS A 54 1.41 11.53 -7.25
N PRO A 55 1.84 12.75 -6.89
CA PRO A 55 2.10 13.78 -7.88
C PRO A 55 3.28 13.38 -8.79
N PRO A 56 3.36 13.91 -10.03
CA PRO A 56 4.37 13.50 -11.01
C PRO A 56 5.83 13.64 -10.54
N ASP A 57 6.09 14.61 -9.67
CA ASP A 57 7.40 14.92 -9.11
C ASP A 57 7.73 14.17 -7.82
N ALA A 58 6.85 13.27 -7.35
CA ALA A 58 7.04 12.51 -6.11
C ALA A 58 8.33 11.69 -6.08
N HIS A 59 8.95 11.39 -7.22
CA HIS A 59 10.22 10.68 -7.34
C HIS A 59 11.45 11.55 -7.05
N ARG A 60 11.32 12.88 -7.07
CA ARG A 60 12.46 13.81 -6.89
C ARG A 60 12.95 13.87 -5.44
N PHE A 61 14.24 14.12 -5.27
CA PHE A 61 14.81 14.36 -3.94
C PHE A 61 14.52 15.79 -3.50
N ASP A 62 14.10 15.94 -2.24
CA ASP A 62 14.12 17.23 -1.56
C ASP A 62 15.49 17.37 -0.87
N ALA A 63 16.29 18.36 -1.29
CA ALA A 63 17.62 18.60 -0.74
C ALA A 63 17.59 19.06 0.73
N GLY A 64 16.45 19.57 1.21
CA GLY A 64 16.29 20.07 2.58
C GLY A 64 15.76 19.03 3.57
N ALA A 65 15.27 17.88 3.09
CA ALA A 65 14.65 16.87 3.93
C ALA A 65 15.52 15.61 4.03
N PRO A 66 15.97 15.20 5.23
CA PRO A 66 16.64 13.93 5.38
C PRO A 66 15.68 12.80 5.00
N LEU A 67 16.13 11.93 4.10
CA LEU A 67 15.37 10.74 3.77
C LEU A 67 15.45 9.75 4.94
N ALA A 68 14.30 9.46 5.53
CA ALA A 68 14.11 8.39 6.50
C ALA A 68 13.14 7.34 5.94
N PRO A 69 13.31 6.06 6.28
CA PRO A 69 12.45 4.98 5.79
C PRO A 69 11.10 4.94 6.53
N THR A 70 10.41 6.08 6.61
CA THR A 70 9.12 6.25 7.31
C THR A 70 7.93 6.28 6.35
N THR A 71 8.18 6.38 5.04
CA THR A 71 7.16 6.33 4.00
C THR A 71 7.62 5.43 2.86
N ALA A 72 6.69 4.85 2.11
CA ALA A 72 7.02 3.99 0.99
C ALA A 72 7.87 4.70 -0.07
N VAL A 73 7.51 5.94 -0.39
CA VAL A 73 8.25 6.82 -1.30
C VAL A 73 9.69 7.02 -0.82
N ASN A 74 9.89 7.37 0.45
CA ASN A 74 11.23 7.65 0.96
C ASN A 74 12.09 6.39 1.03
N THR A 75 11.52 5.25 1.44
CA THR A 75 12.25 3.97 1.45
C THR A 75 12.67 3.57 0.05
N ALA A 76 11.80 3.69 -0.96
CA ALA A 76 12.15 3.39 -2.35
C ALA A 76 13.23 4.34 -2.89
N LYS A 77 13.15 5.64 -2.61
CA LYS A 77 14.19 6.61 -2.98
C LYS A 77 15.54 6.28 -2.34
N LEU A 78 15.55 5.97 -1.03
CA LEU A 78 16.76 5.58 -0.30
C LEU A 78 17.39 4.33 -0.88
N LEU A 79 16.58 3.29 -1.09
CA LEU A 79 17.03 2.04 -1.66
C LEU A 79 17.65 2.26 -3.04
N THR A 80 16.93 2.92 -3.93
CA THR A 80 17.40 3.18 -5.30
C THR A 80 18.65 4.04 -5.31
N ARG A 81 18.77 5.01 -4.39
CA ARG A 81 19.98 5.80 -4.22
C ARG A 81 21.16 4.93 -3.78
N TYR A 82 21.00 4.13 -2.72
CA TYR A 82 22.08 3.25 -2.25
C TYR A 82 22.50 2.26 -3.32
N LEU A 83 21.55 1.70 -4.08
CA LEU A 83 21.87 0.83 -5.21
C LEU A 83 22.60 1.60 -6.33
N ALA A 84 22.19 2.82 -6.68
CA ALA A 84 22.89 3.63 -7.68
C ALA A 84 24.32 4.01 -7.26
N GLU A 85 24.58 4.11 -5.96
CA GLU A 85 25.89 4.35 -5.35
C GLU A 85 26.69 3.04 -5.13
N GLY A 86 26.16 1.87 -5.50
CA GLY A 86 26.80 0.56 -5.26
C GLY A 86 26.85 0.12 -3.79
N ARG A 87 26.10 0.78 -2.91
CA ARG A 87 26.10 0.57 -1.45
C ARG A 87 25.15 -0.56 -1.05
N LEU A 88 25.55 -1.80 -1.36
CA LEU A 88 24.70 -2.98 -1.17
C LEU A 88 24.36 -3.26 0.30
N GLU A 89 25.28 -2.98 1.23
CA GLU A 89 25.03 -3.18 2.66
C GLU A 89 23.94 -2.22 3.18
N ASP A 90 24.04 -0.94 2.84
CA ASP A 90 23.03 0.06 3.22
C ASP A 90 21.67 -0.23 2.57
N ALA A 91 21.67 -0.65 1.30
CA ALA A 91 20.47 -1.10 0.60
C ALA A 91 19.84 -2.34 1.28
N ALA A 92 20.66 -3.25 1.81
CA ALA A 92 20.19 -4.44 2.51
C ALA A 92 19.56 -4.11 3.86
N LEU A 93 20.04 -3.09 4.57
CA LEU A 93 19.48 -2.64 5.85
C LEU A 93 18.05 -2.09 5.73
N LEU A 94 17.59 -1.75 4.53
CA LEU A 94 16.21 -1.33 4.26
C LEU A 94 15.23 -2.49 4.08
N SER A 95 15.52 -3.67 4.65
CA SER A 95 14.72 -4.88 4.51
C SER A 95 14.35 -5.50 5.85
N ASN A 96 13.20 -6.17 5.91
CA ASN A 96 12.83 -7.01 7.04
C ASN A 96 13.64 -8.33 7.12
N SER A 97 14.54 -8.57 6.15
CA SER A 97 15.48 -9.71 6.14
C SER A 97 16.86 -9.29 5.61
N PRO A 98 17.60 -8.43 6.33
CA PRO A 98 18.76 -7.72 5.79
C PRO A 98 19.91 -8.66 5.40
N LYS A 99 20.20 -9.68 6.21
CA LYS A 99 21.25 -10.68 5.89
C LYS A 99 20.96 -11.42 4.59
N ALA A 100 19.72 -11.89 4.43
CA ALA A 100 19.31 -12.62 3.24
C ALA A 100 19.26 -11.71 2.00
N ARG A 101 18.83 -10.45 2.17
CA ARG A 101 18.86 -9.46 1.10
C ARG A 101 20.28 -9.17 0.65
N PHE A 102 21.21 -8.92 1.58
CA PHE A 102 22.61 -8.67 1.23
C PHE A 102 23.22 -9.82 0.43
N ALA A 103 23.00 -11.07 0.87
CA ALA A 103 23.46 -12.24 0.15
C ALA A 103 22.94 -12.28 -1.30
N ARG A 104 21.64 -12.03 -1.50
CA ARG A 104 21.03 -11.97 -2.85
C ARG A 104 21.55 -10.81 -3.69
N LEU A 105 21.71 -9.62 -3.11
CA LEU A 105 22.22 -8.45 -3.85
C LEU A 105 23.66 -8.70 -4.31
N ARG A 106 24.50 -9.24 -3.43
CA ARG A 106 25.90 -9.58 -3.76
C ARG A 106 25.97 -10.62 -4.89
N GLU A 107 25.14 -11.65 -4.84
CA GLU A 107 25.05 -12.66 -5.90
C GLU A 107 24.51 -12.07 -7.21
N SER A 108 23.45 -11.26 -7.14
CA SER A 108 22.79 -10.70 -8.33
C SER A 108 23.66 -9.70 -9.08
N PHE A 109 24.57 -9.02 -8.38
CA PHE A 109 25.44 -7.99 -8.93
C PHE A 109 26.92 -8.38 -8.91
N ASP A 110 27.21 -9.68 -8.85
CA ASP A 110 28.58 -10.15 -9.00
C ASP A 110 29.15 -9.67 -10.34
N GLY A 111 30.36 -9.11 -10.29
CA GLY A 111 31.02 -8.51 -11.46
C GLY A 111 30.48 -7.15 -11.92
N TRP A 112 29.51 -6.54 -11.25
CA TRP A 112 29.03 -5.20 -11.61
C TRP A 112 30.04 -4.10 -11.24
N SER A 113 30.22 -3.15 -12.15
CA SER A 113 30.97 -1.92 -11.88
C SER A 113 30.08 -0.82 -11.30
N GLU A 114 30.67 0.22 -10.73
CA GLU A 114 29.94 1.43 -10.30
C GLU A 114 29.11 2.04 -11.44
N GLY A 115 29.66 2.03 -12.67
CA GLY A 115 28.96 2.52 -13.86
C GLY A 115 27.69 1.73 -14.19
N ASP A 116 27.68 0.43 -13.90
CA ASP A 116 26.51 -0.43 -14.10
C ASP A 116 25.40 -0.10 -13.09
N PHE A 117 25.76 0.06 -11.82
CA PHE A 117 24.84 0.50 -10.77
C PHE A 117 24.23 1.86 -11.08
N LYS A 118 25.06 2.86 -11.40
CA LYS A 118 24.61 4.20 -11.72
C LYS A 118 23.67 4.21 -12.93
N ARG A 119 23.97 3.42 -13.96
CA ARG A 119 23.12 3.31 -15.16
C ARG A 119 21.78 2.62 -14.85
N ALA A 120 21.81 1.51 -14.11
CA ALA A 120 20.62 0.71 -13.83
C ALA A 120 19.66 1.38 -12.83
N TYR A 121 20.19 2.05 -11.81
CA TYR A 121 19.39 2.63 -10.72
C TYR A 121 19.28 4.14 -10.78
N GLY A 122 20.26 4.86 -11.34
CA GLY A 122 20.19 6.31 -11.52
C GLY A 122 19.05 6.74 -12.45
N ARG A 123 18.69 5.88 -13.42
CA ARG A 123 17.56 6.14 -14.34
C ARG A 123 16.24 6.39 -13.63
N TYR A 124 15.99 5.81 -12.45
CA TYR A 124 14.73 5.99 -11.72
C TYR A 124 14.41 7.47 -11.44
N PHE A 125 15.46 8.31 -11.32
CA PHE A 125 15.35 9.73 -11.05
C PHE A 125 15.39 10.60 -12.33
N ALA A 126 15.37 9.99 -13.52
CA ALA A 126 15.21 10.72 -14.76
C ALA A 126 13.85 11.46 -14.77
N PRO A 127 13.77 12.69 -15.29
CA PRO A 127 12.56 13.52 -15.21
C PRO A 127 11.29 12.89 -15.82
N GLU A 128 11.46 11.96 -16.76
CA GLU A 128 10.38 11.26 -17.46
C GLU A 128 9.81 10.08 -16.66
N ASN A 129 10.57 9.61 -15.67
CA ASN A 129 10.17 8.54 -14.76
C ASN A 129 9.38 9.10 -13.59
N ARG A 130 8.45 8.31 -13.05
CA ARG A 130 7.56 8.80 -11.98
C ARG A 130 7.07 7.69 -11.08
N ILE A 131 6.90 8.02 -9.80
CA ILE A 131 6.11 7.22 -8.89
C ILE A 131 4.64 7.50 -9.21
N VAL A 132 3.88 6.49 -9.60
CA VAL A 132 2.49 6.67 -10.04
C VAL A 132 1.49 6.50 -8.89
N GLY A 133 1.82 5.65 -7.92
CA GLY A 133 0.92 5.40 -6.80
C GLY A 133 1.49 4.42 -5.78
N GLU A 134 0.76 4.30 -4.69
CA GLU A 134 1.00 3.40 -3.58
C GLU A 134 -0.28 2.60 -3.31
N ILE A 135 -0.14 1.29 -3.14
CA ILE A 135 -1.23 0.39 -2.79
C ILE A 135 -1.01 -0.15 -1.39
N ALA A 136 -2.04 -0.14 -0.55
CA ALA A 136 -1.98 -0.66 0.82
C ALA A 136 -2.92 -1.84 1.04
N ILE A 137 -2.40 -2.89 1.69
CA ILE A 137 -3.13 -4.01 2.27
C ILE A 137 -2.58 -4.20 3.69
N ASP A 138 -3.39 -3.89 4.70
CA ASP A 138 -2.99 -3.90 6.12
C ASP A 138 -1.70 -3.08 6.38
N ALA A 139 -0.65 -3.69 6.92
CA ALA A 139 0.67 -3.07 7.14
C ALA A 139 1.58 -3.13 5.90
N HIS A 140 1.14 -3.77 4.81
CA HIS A 140 1.95 -3.95 3.61
C HIS A 140 1.63 -2.87 2.59
N ARG A 141 2.65 -2.49 1.81
CA ARG A 141 2.56 -1.50 0.74
C ARG A 141 3.19 -2.03 -0.53
N LEU A 142 2.67 -1.57 -1.66
CA LEU A 142 3.29 -1.66 -2.97
C LEU A 142 3.45 -0.24 -3.51
N LEU A 143 4.69 0.22 -3.65
CA LEU A 143 4.96 1.46 -4.37
C LEU A 143 5.16 1.14 -5.86
N MET A 144 4.41 1.79 -6.73
CA MET A 144 4.49 1.62 -8.18
C MET A 144 5.27 2.76 -8.82
N TRP A 145 6.30 2.42 -9.60
CA TRP A 145 7.18 3.38 -10.27
C TRP A 145 7.24 3.07 -11.76
N TYR A 146 6.88 4.04 -12.58
CA TYR A 146 6.91 3.93 -14.03
C TYR A 146 8.25 4.38 -14.59
N LEU A 147 8.85 3.53 -15.44
CA LEU A 147 10.09 3.76 -16.16
C LEU A 147 9.78 3.94 -17.65
N SER A 148 9.88 5.17 -18.15
CA SER A 148 9.48 5.61 -19.50
C SER A 148 10.33 5.00 -20.60
N ASP A 149 11.63 4.84 -20.38
CA ASP A 149 12.57 4.31 -21.36
C ASP A 149 12.34 2.83 -21.70
N THR A 150 11.63 2.10 -20.83
CA THR A 150 11.21 0.72 -21.06
C THR A 150 9.70 0.53 -21.09
N ASP A 151 8.93 1.62 -21.00
CA ASP A 151 7.47 1.61 -20.81
C ASP A 151 7.01 0.58 -19.76
N TYR A 152 7.67 0.59 -18.59
CA TYR A 152 7.52 -0.48 -17.61
C TYR A 152 7.14 0.03 -16.22
N LEU A 153 6.15 -0.62 -15.61
CA LEU A 153 5.75 -0.36 -14.23
C LEU A 153 6.49 -1.31 -13.27
N THR A 154 7.46 -0.80 -12.52
CA THR A 154 8.12 -1.55 -11.44
C THR A 154 7.41 -1.38 -10.10
N GLY A 155 7.69 -2.28 -9.16
CA GLY A 155 7.03 -2.32 -7.85
C GLY A 155 8.03 -2.56 -6.72
N PHE A 156 7.91 -1.77 -5.65
CA PHE A 156 8.59 -2.02 -4.36
C PHE A 156 7.59 -2.55 -3.35
N PHE A 157 7.79 -3.78 -2.90
CA PHE A 157 6.99 -4.39 -1.83
C PHE A 157 7.59 -4.03 -0.49
N LEU A 158 6.77 -3.46 0.38
CA LEU A 158 7.17 -2.92 1.67
C LEU A 158 6.23 -3.40 2.76
N VAL A 159 6.72 -3.39 4.00
CA VAL A 159 5.95 -3.69 5.20
C VAL A 159 6.33 -2.71 6.30
N GLU A 160 5.32 -2.26 7.03
CA GLU A 160 5.49 -1.41 8.20
C GLU A 160 5.86 -2.25 9.43
N ILE A 161 7.00 -1.93 10.05
CA ILE A 161 7.52 -2.57 11.26
C ILE A 161 8.09 -1.46 12.14
N ASP A 162 7.58 -1.32 13.37
CA ASP A 162 8.04 -0.33 14.37
C ASP A 162 8.13 1.11 13.81
N GLY A 163 7.12 1.52 13.04
CA GLY A 163 7.03 2.86 12.44
C GLY A 163 7.99 3.10 11.27
N LYS A 164 8.65 2.06 10.76
CA LYS A 164 9.48 2.10 9.56
C LYS A 164 8.85 1.28 8.44
N LEU A 165 8.97 1.75 7.22
CA LEU A 165 8.61 1.01 6.01
C LEU A 165 9.89 0.36 5.48
N LEU A 166 9.96 -0.97 5.58
CA LEU A 166 11.08 -1.78 5.11
C LEU A 166 10.63 -2.62 3.92
N LEU A 167 11.58 -3.09 3.12
CA LEU A 167 11.30 -4.01 2.03
C LEU A 167 10.83 -5.34 2.59
N ASP A 168 9.74 -5.85 1.99
CA ASP A 168 9.11 -7.07 2.41
C ASP A 168 9.72 -8.28 1.67
N ASP A 169 10.85 -8.75 2.19
CA ASP A 169 11.58 -9.88 1.63
C ASP A 169 11.13 -11.23 2.20
N VAL A 170 10.31 -11.23 3.25
CA VAL A 170 9.75 -12.44 3.87
C VAL A 170 8.46 -12.84 3.14
N PRO A 171 8.36 -14.08 2.61
CA PRO A 171 7.14 -14.55 1.96
C PRO A 171 5.91 -14.47 2.87
N ASN A 172 4.83 -13.87 2.38
CA ASN A 172 3.55 -13.79 3.10
C ASN A 172 2.39 -13.58 2.11
N ARG A 173 1.16 -13.81 2.60
CA ARG A 173 -0.07 -13.71 1.77
C ARG A 173 -0.33 -12.30 1.26
N ALA A 174 -0.10 -11.27 2.07
CA ALA A 174 -0.33 -9.88 1.68
C ALA A 174 0.58 -9.47 0.52
N ARG A 175 1.86 -9.84 0.57
CA ARG A 175 2.83 -9.65 -0.53
C ARG A 175 2.41 -10.39 -1.79
N SER A 176 1.96 -11.64 -1.70
CA SER A 176 1.43 -12.36 -2.87
C SER A 176 0.21 -11.67 -3.47
N ASN A 177 -0.68 -11.10 -2.65
CA ASN A 177 -1.81 -10.32 -3.12
C ASN A 177 -1.36 -9.02 -3.80
N LEU A 178 -0.44 -8.27 -3.19
CA LEU A 178 0.14 -7.07 -3.81
C LEU A 178 0.80 -7.38 -5.15
N GLN A 179 1.49 -8.53 -5.27
CA GLN A 179 2.09 -8.95 -6.54
C GLN A 179 1.03 -9.15 -7.63
N ARG A 180 -0.09 -9.81 -7.31
CA ARG A 180 -1.21 -9.99 -8.25
C ARG A 180 -1.82 -8.64 -8.67
N VAL A 181 -1.91 -7.70 -7.73
CA VAL A 181 -2.39 -6.34 -8.03
C VAL A 181 -1.42 -5.63 -8.99
N LEU A 182 -0.11 -5.67 -8.73
CA LEU A 182 0.91 -5.12 -9.65
C LEU A 182 0.80 -5.71 -11.05
N GLU A 183 0.64 -7.03 -11.16
CA GLU A 183 0.46 -7.73 -12.44
C GLU A 183 -0.83 -7.29 -13.16
N ALA A 184 -1.92 -7.05 -12.42
CA ALA A 184 -3.15 -6.52 -13.00
C ALA A 184 -3.00 -5.08 -13.54
N TYR A 185 -2.26 -4.21 -12.86
CA TYR A 185 -1.92 -2.88 -13.38
C TYR A 185 -1.04 -2.98 -14.64
N ARG A 186 -0.02 -3.84 -14.62
CA ARG A 186 0.86 -4.08 -15.78
C ARG A 186 0.09 -4.58 -17.00
N SER A 187 -0.92 -5.42 -16.81
CA SER A 187 -1.76 -5.93 -17.90
C SER A 187 -2.95 -5.03 -18.25
N GLY A 188 -3.09 -3.86 -17.61
CA GLY A 188 -4.21 -2.94 -17.80
C GLY A 188 -5.57 -3.41 -17.26
N ARG A 189 -5.62 -4.48 -16.46
CA ARG A 189 -6.86 -5.01 -15.86
C ARG A 189 -7.34 -4.20 -14.66
N ALA A 190 -6.46 -3.43 -14.03
CA ALA A 190 -6.74 -2.66 -12.81
C ALA A 190 -6.67 -1.13 -12.99
N ASN A 191 -6.62 -0.63 -14.24
CA ASN A 191 -6.54 0.80 -14.57
C ASN A 191 -7.74 1.58 -14.03
#